data_AF-A0A959EU49-F1
#
_entry.id   AF-A0A959EU49-F1
#
_cell.length_a   1.000
_cell.length_b   1.000
_cell.length_c   1.000
_cell.angle_alpha   90.00
_cell.angle_beta   90.00
_cell.angle_gamma   90.00
#
_symmetry.space_group_name_H-M   'P 1'
#
loop_
_entity.id
_entity.type
_entity.pdbx_description
1 polymer ?
#
loop_
_entity_poly.entity_id
_entity_poly.type
_entity_poly.pdbx_seq_one_letter_code
_entity_poly.pdbx_strand_id
1 'polypeptide(L)'
;MTRIILLLFCLHTLHAGAQLLITDLQVEAQSDNVLRYEIDLQTNVPARTYAAFEQNGQIRHSSISATGVDHQLTVYGLLAETDYELTVHAFDPSGQTTQQTVEFTTGSLPAGLVQPAATLGTSVDSLDFVSMDVLFGNNQQVQIFDRNGRTVWYQ
;
A
#
# COMPACT_ATOMS: atom_id res chain seq x y z
N MET A 1 -1.35 -10.84 71.11
CA MET A 1 -0.33 -10.06 70.37
C MET A 1 -0.12 -10.76 69.02
N THR A 2 -0.77 -10.30 67.94
CA THR A 2 -0.20 -9.48 66.84
C THR A 2 0.85 -10.27 66.04
N ARG A 3 0.80 -10.49 64.72
CA ARG A 3 0.36 -9.67 63.58
C ARG A 3 -0.06 -10.57 62.40
N ILE A 4 -1.15 -10.23 61.70
CA ILE A 4 -1.43 -10.69 60.34
C ILE A 4 -0.82 -9.64 59.41
N ILE A 5 0.16 -10.03 58.59
CA ILE A 5 0.71 -9.20 57.52
C ILE A 5 -0.18 -9.42 56.30
N LEU A 6 -0.94 -8.39 55.93
CA LEU A 6 -1.70 -8.34 54.68
C LEU A 6 -0.70 -8.07 53.54
N LEU A 7 -0.38 -9.10 52.75
CA LEU A 7 0.34 -8.92 51.49
C LEU A 7 -0.62 -8.31 50.46
N LEU A 8 -0.50 -7.01 50.23
CA LEU A 8 -1.15 -6.32 49.12
C LEU A 8 -0.48 -6.76 47.81
N PHE A 9 -1.05 -7.75 47.13
CA PHE A 9 -0.71 -8.02 45.73
C PHE A 9 -1.26 -6.87 44.90
N CYS A 10 -0.37 -5.98 44.44
CA CYS A 10 -0.70 -5.01 43.41
C CYS A 10 -0.92 -5.78 42.10
N LEU A 11 -2.19 -6.14 41.86
CA LEU A 11 -2.63 -6.78 40.62
C LEU A 11 -2.52 -5.74 39.49
N HIS A 12 -1.33 -5.62 38.92
CA HIS A 12 -1.21 -4.97 37.61
C HIS A 12 -1.97 -5.89 36.65
N THR A 13 -3.10 -5.41 36.14
CA THR A 13 -3.83 -6.07 35.06
C THR A 13 -2.90 -6.16 33.86
N LEU A 14 -2.23 -7.30 33.72
CA LEU A 14 -1.57 -7.69 32.50
C LEU A 14 -2.68 -7.89 31.47
N HIS A 15 -2.95 -6.86 30.67
CA HIS A 15 -3.80 -7.02 29.49
C HIS A 15 -2.99 -7.87 28.51
N ALA A 16 -3.13 -9.19 28.59
CA ALA A 16 -2.84 -10.06 27.48
C ALA A 16 -3.89 -9.78 26.40
N GLY A 17 -3.73 -8.64 25.71
CA GLY A 17 -4.52 -8.33 24.53
C GLY A 17 -4.35 -9.46 23.53
N ALA A 18 -5.41 -9.80 22.80
CA ALA A 18 -5.29 -10.73 21.69
C ALA A 18 -4.18 -10.23 20.75
N GLN A 19 -3.29 -11.13 20.32
CA GLN A 19 -2.24 -10.79 19.36
C GLN A 19 -2.90 -10.24 18.10
N LEU A 20 -2.42 -9.10 17.59
CA LEU A 20 -2.86 -8.57 16.29
C LEU A 20 -2.36 -9.47 15.15
N LEU A 21 -3.27 -9.91 14.29
CA LEU A 21 -3.00 -10.76 13.14
C LEU A 21 -3.63 -10.16 11.88
N ILE A 22 -2.94 -10.33 10.75
CA ILE A 22 -3.47 -10.10 9.40
C ILE A 22 -3.92 -11.46 8.84
N THR A 23 -5.11 -11.51 8.24
CA THR A 23 -5.67 -12.69 7.58
C THR A 23 -6.26 -12.30 6.24
N ASP A 24 -6.50 -13.31 5.38
CA ASP A 24 -7.18 -13.15 4.09
C ASP A 24 -6.60 -12.06 3.18
N LEU A 25 -5.28 -11.84 3.26
CA LEU A 25 -4.57 -10.88 2.41
C LEU A 25 -4.62 -11.34 0.96
N GLN A 26 -5.33 -10.59 0.12
CA GLN A 26 -5.38 -10.71 -1.33
C GLN A 26 -4.80 -9.45 -1.96
N VAL A 27 -4.04 -9.62 -3.03
CA VAL A 27 -3.44 -8.51 -3.79
C VAL A 27 -3.72 -8.77 -5.26
N GLU A 28 -4.58 -7.95 -5.85
CA GLU A 28 -5.08 -8.16 -7.20
C GLU A 28 -4.96 -6.88 -8.02
N ALA A 29 -4.58 -7.04 -9.29
CA ALA A 29 -4.61 -5.92 -10.24
C ALA A 29 -6.06 -5.50 -10.49
N GLN A 30 -6.30 -4.20 -10.66
CA GLN A 30 -7.59 -3.75 -11.15
C GLN A 30 -7.80 -4.22 -12.59
N SER A 31 -9.03 -4.63 -12.92
CA SER A 31 -9.38 -5.22 -14.21
C SER A 31 -9.08 -4.32 -15.42
N ASP A 32 -9.08 -3.01 -15.22
CA ASP A 32 -8.85 -1.98 -16.22
C ASP A 32 -7.44 -1.38 -16.16
N ASN A 33 -6.64 -1.67 -15.13
CA ASN A 33 -5.33 -1.07 -14.95
C ASN A 33 -4.33 -2.00 -14.23
N VAL A 34 -3.40 -2.56 -15.01
CA VAL A 34 -2.32 -3.45 -14.51
C VAL A 34 -1.26 -2.77 -13.65
N LEU A 35 -1.32 -1.43 -13.50
CA LEU A 35 -0.41 -0.64 -12.66
C LEU A 35 -1.07 -0.16 -11.36
N ARG A 36 -2.31 -0.59 -11.13
CA ARG A 36 -3.10 -0.32 -9.94
C ARG A 36 -3.54 -1.64 -9.32
N TYR A 37 -3.28 -1.81 -8.05
CA TYR A 37 -3.64 -3.00 -7.29
C TYR A 37 -4.56 -2.61 -6.14
N GLU A 38 -5.59 -3.42 -5.94
CA GLU A 38 -6.38 -3.41 -4.71
C GLU A 38 -5.87 -4.51 -3.79
N ILE A 39 -5.80 -4.16 -2.52
CA ILE A 39 -5.33 -5.03 -1.44
C ILE A 39 -6.48 -5.16 -0.46
N ASP A 40 -7.06 -6.34 -0.41
CA ASP A 40 -8.10 -6.68 0.54
C ASP A 40 -7.49 -7.55 1.64
N LEU A 41 -7.76 -7.22 2.90
CA LEU A 41 -7.30 -8.00 4.05
C LEU A 41 -8.23 -7.84 5.24
N GLN A 42 -8.07 -8.74 6.21
CA GLN A 42 -8.72 -8.67 7.50
C GLN A 42 -7.72 -8.60 8.66
N THR A 43 -8.16 -8.02 9.77
CA THR A 43 -7.46 -8.09 11.06
C THR A 43 -8.37 -8.69 12.12
N ASN A 44 -7.80 -9.53 12.99
CA ASN A 44 -8.57 -10.21 14.03
C ASN A 44 -9.08 -9.29 15.17
N VAL A 45 -8.57 -8.05 15.23
CA VAL A 45 -9.04 -6.98 16.11
C VAL A 45 -9.12 -5.67 15.31
N PRO A 46 -9.92 -4.67 15.75
CA PRO A 46 -9.95 -3.37 15.09
C PRO A 46 -8.56 -2.73 15.04
N ALA A 47 -8.07 -2.49 13.82
CA ALA A 47 -6.75 -1.94 13.55
C ALA A 47 -6.84 -0.90 12.42
N ARG A 48 -5.72 -0.25 12.13
CA ARG A 48 -5.52 0.52 10.90
C ARG A 48 -4.40 -0.12 10.11
N THR A 49 -4.46 -0.05 8.79
CA THR A 49 -3.52 -0.71 7.90
C THR A 49 -3.00 0.23 6.83
N TYR A 50 -1.80 -0.04 6.34
CA TYR A 50 -1.25 0.58 5.13
C TYR A 50 -0.28 -0.40 4.46
N ALA A 51 -0.07 -0.21 3.17
CA ALA A 51 0.88 -0.99 2.39
C ALA A 51 2.13 -0.16 2.07
N ALA A 52 3.27 -0.82 2.02
CA ALA A 52 4.56 -0.23 1.65
C ALA A 52 5.26 -1.11 0.61
N PHE A 53 5.88 -0.48 -0.38
CA PHE A 53 6.67 -1.16 -1.41
C PHE A 53 7.81 -0.26 -1.87
N GLU A 54 8.89 -0.85 -2.40
CA GLU A 54 9.99 -0.09 -2.98
C GLU A 54 9.73 0.22 -4.46
N GLN A 55 10.04 1.44 -4.88
CA GLN A 55 10.10 1.82 -6.28
C GLN A 55 11.21 2.84 -6.50
N ASN A 56 12.12 2.57 -7.44
CA ASN A 56 13.27 3.44 -7.75
C ASN A 56 14.14 3.80 -6.53
N GLY A 57 14.32 2.87 -5.58
CA GLY A 57 15.10 3.10 -4.36
C GLY A 57 14.39 3.96 -3.31
N GLN A 58 13.09 4.21 -3.45
CA GLN A 58 12.27 4.89 -2.46
C GLN A 58 11.13 3.99 -1.98
N ILE A 59 10.85 4.03 -0.68
CA ILE A 59 9.67 3.38 -0.11
C ILE A 59 8.45 4.26 -0.40
N ARG A 60 7.46 3.65 -1.03
CA ARG A 60 6.16 4.22 -1.34
C ARG A 60 5.13 3.64 -0.39
N HIS A 61 4.12 4.44 -0.03
CA HIS A 61 3.07 4.04 0.89
C HIS A 61 1.68 4.24 0.28
N SER A 62 0.74 3.35 0.61
CA SER A 62 -0.68 3.61 0.40
C SER A 62 -1.20 4.67 1.39
N SER A 63 -2.46 5.06 1.23
CA SER A 63 -3.20 5.70 2.32
C SER A 63 -3.36 4.72 3.49
N ILE A 64 -3.53 5.27 4.70
CA ILE A 64 -3.84 4.48 5.89
C ILE A 64 -5.35 4.27 5.97
N SER A 65 -5.79 3.03 6.20
CA SER A 65 -7.21 2.72 6.37
C SER A 65 -7.81 3.37 7.63
N ALA A 66 -9.14 3.41 7.64
CA ALA A 66 -9.90 3.71 8.86
C ALA A 66 -9.76 2.56 9.86
N THR A 67 -10.04 2.83 11.13
CA THR A 67 -10.06 1.76 12.14
C THR A 67 -11.18 0.77 11.86
N GLY A 68 -10.85 -0.50 11.71
CA GLY A 68 -11.79 -1.56 11.36
C GLY A 68 -11.15 -2.94 11.38
N VAL A 69 -11.93 -3.97 11.04
CA VAL A 69 -11.44 -5.35 10.89
C VAL A 69 -11.32 -5.75 9.42
N ASP A 70 -12.11 -5.15 8.53
CA ASP A 70 -11.99 -5.31 7.08
C ASP A 70 -11.28 -4.08 6.51
N HIS A 71 -10.32 -4.31 5.62
CA HIS A 71 -9.52 -3.25 5.02
C HIS A 71 -9.41 -3.44 3.52
N GLN A 72 -9.55 -2.34 2.81
CA GLN A 72 -9.22 -2.22 1.39
C GLN A 72 -8.22 -1.08 1.23
N LEU A 73 -7.11 -1.36 0.57
CA LEU A 73 -6.08 -0.38 0.25
C LEU A 73 -5.83 -0.38 -1.25
N THR A 74 -5.62 0.79 -1.81
CA THR A 74 -5.21 0.94 -3.21
C THR A 74 -3.74 1.31 -3.29
N VAL A 75 -3.00 0.60 -4.15
CA VAL A 75 -1.65 0.97 -4.57
C VAL A 75 -1.68 1.32 -6.06
N TYR A 76 -1.03 2.42 -6.41
CA TYR A 76 -0.94 2.92 -7.78
C TYR A 76 0.45 3.47 -8.07
N GLY A 77 0.71 3.74 -9.34
CA GLY A 77 1.98 4.30 -9.79
C GLY A 77 3.03 3.22 -10.02
N LEU A 78 2.65 1.95 -10.12
CA LEU A 78 3.57 0.83 -10.35
C LEU A 78 4.11 0.84 -11.79
N LEU A 79 5.22 0.16 -12.02
CA LEU A 79 5.78 -0.04 -13.35
C LEU A 79 5.28 -1.36 -13.92
N ALA A 80 5.07 -1.44 -15.23
CA ALA A 80 4.68 -2.67 -15.92
C ALA A 80 5.81 -3.71 -15.85
N GLU A 81 5.44 -4.99 -15.92
CA GLU A 81 6.38 -6.12 -16.01
C GLU A 81 7.50 -6.07 -14.97
N THR A 82 7.14 -5.69 -13.74
CA THR A 82 8.06 -5.45 -12.63
C THR A 82 7.63 -6.28 -11.42
N ASP A 83 8.60 -6.95 -10.79
CA ASP A 83 8.39 -7.69 -9.54
C ASP A 83 8.41 -6.71 -8.35
N TYR A 84 7.43 -6.85 -7.47
CA TYR A 84 7.28 -6.05 -6.27
C TYR A 84 7.20 -6.94 -5.04
N GLU A 85 7.90 -6.53 -3.98
CA GLU A 85 7.66 -6.98 -2.62
C GLU A 85 6.82 -5.93 -1.90
N LEU A 86 5.60 -6.30 -1.51
CA LEU A 86 4.66 -5.43 -0.81
C LEU A 86 4.51 -5.89 0.64
N THR A 87 4.78 -4.99 1.58
CA THR A 87 4.56 -5.24 3.00
C THR A 87 3.34 -4.47 3.48
N VAL A 88 2.34 -5.20 3.99
CA VAL A 88 1.18 -4.62 4.67
C VAL A 88 1.46 -4.56 6.16
N HIS A 89 1.32 -3.38 6.74
CA HIS A 89 1.45 -3.14 8.17
C HIS A 89 0.06 -2.93 8.78
N ALA A 90 -0.17 -3.52 9.94
CA ALA A 90 -1.35 -3.28 10.74
C ALA A 90 -0.95 -2.83 12.15
N PHE A 91 -1.73 -1.90 12.72
CA PHE A 91 -1.53 -1.43 14.10
C PHE A 91 -2.87 -1.17 14.79
N ASP A 92 -3.00 -1.67 16.03
CA ASP A 92 -4.21 -1.52 16.82
C ASP A 92 -4.15 -0.30 17.76
N PRO A 93 -5.28 0.15 18.34
CA PRO A 93 -5.30 1.28 19.28
C PRO A 93 -4.51 1.05 20.58
N SER A 94 -4.16 -0.19 20.91
CA SER A 94 -3.31 -0.50 22.07
C SER A 94 -1.82 -0.34 21.77
N GLY A 95 -1.47 -0.14 20.49
CA GLY A 95 -0.10 0.02 20.02
C GLY A 95 0.56 -1.28 19.58
N GLN A 96 -0.17 -2.40 19.53
CA GLN A 96 0.37 -3.62 18.92
C GLN A 96 0.47 -3.43 17.42
N THR A 97 1.53 -3.99 16.84
CA THR A 97 1.77 -3.96 15.39
C THR A 97 2.04 -5.36 14.87
N THR A 98 1.69 -5.59 13.61
CA THR A 98 2.05 -6.79 12.85
C THR A 98 2.24 -6.42 11.39
N GLN A 99 2.88 -7.30 10.62
CA GLN A 99 3.06 -7.10 9.20
C GLN A 99 3.06 -8.41 8.44
N GLN A 100 2.69 -8.35 7.16
CA GLN A 100 2.75 -9.47 6.24
C GLN A 100 3.27 -8.99 4.89
N THR A 101 4.15 -9.79 4.29
CA THR A 101 4.77 -9.49 3.00
C THR A 101 4.23 -10.42 1.92
N VAL A 102 4.00 -9.89 0.73
CA VAL A 102 3.55 -10.61 -0.46
C VAL A 102 4.31 -10.13 -1.68
N GLU A 103 4.66 -11.05 -2.55
CA GLU A 103 5.30 -10.77 -3.83
C GLU A 103 4.27 -10.84 -4.96
N PHE A 104 4.36 -9.93 -5.91
CA PHE A 104 3.57 -9.98 -7.14
C PHE A 104 4.32 -9.35 -8.31
N THR A 105 3.94 -9.74 -9.52
CA THR A 105 4.47 -9.16 -10.76
C THR A 105 3.36 -8.39 -11.47
N THR A 106 3.64 -7.15 -11.88
CA THR A 106 2.71 -6.36 -12.69
C THR A 106 2.58 -6.89 -14.11
N GLY A 107 1.40 -6.77 -14.69
CA GLY A 107 1.14 -7.20 -16.07
C GLY A 107 1.76 -6.29 -17.12
N SER A 108 1.78 -6.76 -18.38
CA SER A 108 2.16 -5.95 -19.53
C SER A 108 1.11 -4.87 -19.81
N LEU A 109 1.55 -3.73 -20.32
CA LEU A 109 0.67 -2.65 -20.73
C LEU A 109 -0.27 -3.09 -21.87
N PRO A 110 -1.54 -2.63 -21.89
CA PRO A 110 -2.43 -2.89 -23.00
C PRO A 110 -1.92 -2.24 -24.29
N ALA A 111 -2.23 -2.88 -25.42
CA ALA A 111 -1.90 -2.33 -26.74
C ALA A 111 -2.61 -0.99 -26.98
N GLY A 112 -1.95 -0.05 -27.66
CA GLY A 112 -2.52 1.24 -28.04
C GLY A 112 -2.25 2.37 -27.05
N LEU A 113 -1.62 2.11 -25.90
CA LEU A 113 -1.03 3.18 -25.09
C LEU A 113 0.11 3.85 -25.85
N VAL A 114 0.16 5.17 -25.79
CA VAL A 114 1.20 5.97 -26.45
C VAL A 114 2.45 5.98 -25.59
N GLN A 115 3.59 5.78 -26.23
CA GLN A 115 4.90 5.96 -25.59
C GLN A 115 5.25 7.44 -25.61
N PRO A 116 5.78 8.02 -24.52
CA PRO A 116 6.07 9.44 -24.47
C PRO A 116 7.14 9.79 -25.50
N ALA A 117 6.92 10.88 -26.23
CA ALA A 117 7.78 11.27 -27.35
C ALA A 117 9.20 11.73 -26.94
N ALA A 118 9.47 11.95 -25.65
CA ALA A 118 10.79 12.34 -25.14
C ALA A 118 10.92 12.11 -23.62
N THR A 119 12.16 11.90 -23.15
CA THR A 119 12.54 11.98 -21.74
C THR A 119 12.32 13.40 -21.23
N LEU A 120 11.46 13.58 -20.24
CA LEU A 120 11.15 14.88 -19.68
C LEU A 120 12.34 15.32 -18.80
N GLY A 121 12.97 16.42 -19.18
CA GLY A 121 14.21 16.90 -18.55
C GLY A 121 14.12 17.09 -17.04
N THR A 122 15.28 17.01 -16.39
CA THR A 122 15.45 17.07 -14.93
C THR A 122 15.15 18.47 -14.36
N SER A 123 13.93 18.69 -13.86
CA SER A 123 13.58 19.85 -13.01
C SER A 123 13.42 19.42 -11.56
N VAL A 124 14.01 20.20 -10.67
CA VAL A 124 14.16 19.94 -9.23
C VAL A 124 12.83 20.13 -8.48
N ASP A 125 12.68 19.37 -7.40
CA ASP A 125 11.67 19.40 -6.33
C ASP A 125 10.31 18.68 -6.54
N SER A 126 10.24 17.52 -5.86
CA SER A 126 9.16 17.05 -4.97
C SER A 126 7.83 16.49 -5.47
N LEU A 127 7.71 16.05 -6.73
CA LEU A 127 6.66 15.08 -7.13
C LEU A 127 7.24 14.02 -8.09
N ASP A 128 6.94 12.74 -7.84
CA ASP A 128 7.52 11.58 -8.57
C ASP A 128 7.00 11.44 -10.02
N PHE A 129 6.02 12.25 -10.42
CA PHE A 129 5.33 12.19 -11.70
C PHE A 129 5.57 13.48 -12.48
N VAL A 130 5.88 13.38 -13.77
CA VAL A 130 6.37 14.53 -14.56
C VAL A 130 5.44 14.96 -15.66
N SER A 131 4.60 14.07 -16.18
CA SER A 131 3.73 14.44 -17.30
C SER A 131 2.44 13.64 -17.32
N MET A 132 1.39 14.35 -17.72
CA MET A 132 0.09 13.83 -18.09
C MET A 132 -0.06 14.07 -19.59
N ASP A 133 -0.19 13.00 -20.37
CA ASP A 133 -0.61 13.11 -21.77
C ASP A 133 -2.11 12.83 -21.83
N VAL A 134 -2.84 13.73 -22.49
CA VAL A 134 -4.28 13.60 -22.74
C VAL A 134 -4.46 13.62 -24.24
N LEU A 135 -4.69 12.44 -24.80
CA LEU A 135 -4.91 12.29 -26.23
C LEU A 135 -6.37 12.57 -26.53
N PHE A 136 -6.62 13.67 -27.22
CA PHE A 136 -7.95 14.02 -27.71
C PHE A 136 -8.14 13.44 -29.12
N GLY A 137 -9.01 12.44 -29.23
CA GLY A 137 -9.37 11.72 -30.47
C GLY A 137 -10.48 10.69 -30.21
N ASN A 138 -10.68 9.71 -31.10
CA ASN A 138 -11.71 8.65 -30.92
C ASN A 138 -11.43 7.71 -29.73
N ASN A 139 -10.19 7.70 -29.22
CA ASN A 139 -9.77 7.03 -27.98
C ASN A 139 -9.31 8.11 -27.00
N GLN A 140 -10.21 8.58 -26.14
CA GLN A 140 -9.83 9.44 -25.02
C GLN A 140 -9.01 8.60 -24.05
N GLN A 141 -7.73 8.91 -23.91
CA GLN A 141 -6.84 8.22 -22.99
C GLN A 141 -6.06 9.26 -22.18
N VAL A 142 -5.98 9.02 -20.87
CA VAL A 142 -5.11 9.78 -19.97
C VAL A 142 -3.99 8.85 -19.56
N GLN A 143 -2.74 9.28 -19.75
CA GLN A 143 -1.56 8.54 -19.31
C GLN A 143 -0.70 9.42 -18.40
N ILE A 144 -0.20 8.83 -17.31
CA ILE A 144 0.75 9.49 -16.41
C ILE A 144 2.10 8.79 -16.54
N PHE A 145 3.16 9.59 -16.67
CA PHE A 145 4.53 9.12 -16.79
C PHE A 145 5.39 9.55 -15.59
N ASP A 146 6.32 8.69 -15.21
CA ASP A 146 7.40 9.04 -14.28
C ASP A 146 8.49 9.89 -14.95
N ARG A 147 9.49 10.31 -14.17
CA ARG A 147 10.66 11.08 -14.66
C ARG A 147 11.45 10.39 -15.77
N ASN A 148 11.39 9.07 -15.85
CA ASN A 148 12.10 8.28 -16.86
C ASN A 148 11.25 8.06 -18.12
N GLY A 149 10.04 8.63 -18.19
CA GLY A 149 9.12 8.42 -19.31
C GLY A 149 8.43 7.06 -19.27
N ARG A 150 8.39 6.38 -18.13
CA ARG A 150 7.67 5.10 -17.99
C ARG A 150 6.23 5.38 -17.58
N THR A 151 5.29 4.65 -18.17
CA THR A 151 3.88 4.72 -17.78
C THR A 151 3.72 4.19 -16.37
N VAL A 152 3.06 4.97 -15.50
CA VAL A 152 2.77 4.61 -14.11
C VAL A 152 1.27 4.62 -13.79
N TRP A 153 0.45 5.14 -14.71
CA TRP A 153 -1.01 5.07 -14.64
C TRP A 153 -1.64 5.36 -16.02
N TYR A 154 -2.84 4.83 -16.27
CA TYR A 154 -3.64 5.13 -17.46
C TYR A 154 -5.15 4.92 -17.21
N GLN A 155 -5.98 5.56 -18.04
CA GLN A 155 -7.43 5.38 -18.14
C GLN A 155 -7.94 5.73 -19.54
#